data_AF-A0A934B9E7-F1
#
_entry.id   AF-A0A934B9E7-F1
#
_cell.length_a   1.000
_cell.length_b   1.000
_cell.length_c   1.000
_cell.angle_alpha   90.00
_cell.angle_beta   90.00
_cell.angle_gamma   90.00
#
_symmetry.space_group_name_H-M   'P 1'
#
loop_
_entity.id
_entity.type
_entity.pdbx_description
1 polymer ?
#
loop_
_entity_poly.entity_id
_entity_poly.type
_entity_poly.pdbx_seq_one_letter_code
_entity_poly.pdbx_strand_id
1 'polypeptide(L)'
;MVSKKKAVAIRTTKGKGSMQPKLSPLLRSAFEVLEHGLWHFLRSSTTPDMKFALLHVDQAIELLLKEKVRSSGKSIYKNPKETITIWGAYSIIETELKCIIPEKADLEMLHEERNNIQHKYANPSSEDATFHIDRAMQFINRFVKEELGLELSDHIPSEYIGQVLNP
;
A
#
# COMPACT_ATOMS: atom_id res chain seq x y z
N MET A 1 65.91 -11.54 -26.44
CA MET A 1 64.93 -12.44 -25.76
C MET A 1 65.15 -12.25 -24.26
N VAL A 2 64.25 -11.83 -23.38
CA VAL A 2 62.78 -11.90 -23.30
C VAL A 2 62.30 -10.69 -22.47
N SER A 3 61.30 -9.96 -22.95
CA SER A 3 60.69 -8.83 -22.23
C SER A 3 59.65 -9.35 -21.23
N LYS A 4 59.82 -9.06 -19.93
CA LYS A 4 58.84 -9.40 -18.88
C LYS A 4 57.74 -8.34 -18.82
N LYS A 5 56.57 -8.62 -19.39
CA LYS A 5 55.34 -7.84 -19.15
C LYS A 5 54.85 -8.10 -17.72
N LYS A 6 54.79 -7.05 -16.88
CA LYS A 6 54.05 -7.07 -15.62
C LYS A 6 52.55 -6.99 -15.94
N ALA A 7 51.80 -8.04 -15.62
CA ALA A 7 50.35 -8.02 -15.65
C ALA A 7 49.84 -7.20 -14.45
N VAL A 8 49.17 -6.09 -14.72
CA VAL A 8 48.43 -5.31 -13.72
C VAL A 8 47.10 -6.03 -13.48
N ALA A 9 46.93 -6.60 -12.29
CA ALA A 9 45.67 -7.20 -11.88
C ALA A 9 44.63 -6.09 -11.66
N ILE A 10 43.66 -5.98 -12.58
CA ILE A 10 42.48 -5.14 -12.42
C ILE A 10 41.63 -5.78 -11.33
N ARG A 11 41.62 -5.16 -10.13
CA ARG A 11 40.63 -5.46 -9.08
C ARG A 11 39.27 -5.01 -9.60
N THR A 12 38.48 -5.95 -10.10
CA THR A 12 37.05 -5.76 -10.32
C THR A 12 36.38 -5.50 -8.97
N THR A 13 36.00 -4.26 -8.71
CA THR A 13 35.14 -3.90 -7.60
C THR A 13 33.78 -4.55 -7.81
N LYS A 14 33.51 -5.64 -7.09
CA LYS A 14 32.15 -6.20 -6.97
C LYS A 14 31.22 -5.07 -6.56
N GLY A 15 30.20 -4.80 -7.38
CA GLY A 15 29.17 -3.83 -7.08
C GLY A 15 28.58 -4.12 -5.71
N LYS A 16 28.48 -3.08 -4.87
CA LYS A 16 27.63 -3.11 -3.69
C LYS A 16 26.22 -3.36 -4.20
N GLY A 17 25.71 -4.58 -4.04
CA GLY A 17 24.28 -4.82 -4.15
C GLY A 17 23.61 -3.84 -3.20
N SER A 18 22.81 -2.93 -3.73
CA SER A 18 21.96 -2.07 -2.94
C SER A 18 21.04 -2.99 -2.13
N MET A 19 21.34 -3.18 -0.84
CA MET A 19 20.36 -3.75 0.07
C MET A 19 19.19 -2.78 0.05
N GLN A 20 18.13 -3.14 -0.67
CA GLN A 20 16.86 -2.48 -0.52
C GLN A 20 16.51 -2.51 0.99
N PRO A 21 16.18 -1.37 1.60
CA PRO A 21 15.81 -1.34 3.01
C PRO A 21 14.73 -2.39 3.26
N LYS A 22 14.92 -3.26 4.24
CA LYS A 22 13.89 -4.25 4.58
C LYS A 22 12.63 -3.51 5.01
N LEU A 23 11.51 -3.78 4.33
CA LEU A 23 10.20 -3.25 4.71
C LEU A 23 9.88 -3.58 6.17
N SER A 24 9.16 -2.68 6.84
CA SER A 24 8.60 -2.98 8.15
C SER A 24 7.60 -4.13 8.04
N PRO A 25 7.38 -4.92 9.09
CA PRO A 25 6.33 -5.94 9.09
C PRO A 25 4.95 -5.37 8.75
N LEU A 26 4.65 -4.17 9.26
CA LEU A 26 3.39 -3.47 9.01
C LEU A 26 3.19 -3.16 7.52
N LEU A 27 4.23 -2.61 6.88
CA LEU A 27 4.19 -2.25 5.46
C LEU A 27 4.17 -3.48 4.55
N ARG A 28 4.89 -4.55 4.93
CA ARG A 28 4.78 -5.83 4.23
C ARG A 28 3.34 -6.35 4.27
N SER A 29 2.72 -6.36 5.44
CA SER A 29 1.32 -6.78 5.56
C SER A 29 0.36 -5.88 4.78
N ALA A 30 0.66 -4.59 4.67
CA ALA A 30 -0.13 -3.67 3.84
C ALA A 30 -0.10 -4.07 2.35
N PHE A 31 1.05 -4.45 1.83
CA PHE A 31 1.16 -4.91 0.44
C PHE A 31 0.57 -6.30 0.22
N GLU A 32 0.78 -7.24 1.15
CA GLU A 32 0.18 -8.58 1.07
C GLU A 32 -1.35 -8.52 1.08
N VAL A 33 -1.95 -7.70 1.95
CA VAL A 33 -3.41 -7.56 1.99
C VAL A 33 -3.95 -6.79 0.79
N LEU A 34 -3.19 -5.81 0.27
CA LEU A 34 -3.54 -5.12 -0.98
C LEU A 34 -3.57 -6.09 -2.16
N GLU A 35 -2.52 -6.90 -2.33
CA GLU A 35 -2.44 -7.91 -3.38
C GLU A 35 -3.63 -8.87 -3.31
N HIS A 36 -4.00 -9.30 -2.09
CA HIS A 36 -5.14 -10.19 -1.89
C HIS A 36 -6.49 -9.52 -2.22
N GLY A 37 -6.64 -8.23 -1.90
CA GLY A 37 -7.80 -7.44 -2.29
C GLY A 37 -7.93 -7.33 -3.82
N LEU A 38 -6.83 -7.02 -4.50
CA LEU A 38 -6.79 -6.95 -5.97
C LEU A 38 -7.04 -8.32 -6.61
N TRP A 39 -6.53 -9.40 -6.03
CA TRP A 39 -6.81 -10.75 -6.51
C TRP A 39 -8.31 -11.07 -6.48
N HIS A 40 -9.03 -10.70 -5.41
CA HIS A 40 -10.49 -10.85 -5.37
C HIS A 40 -11.18 -10.01 -6.43
N PHE A 41 -10.77 -8.75 -6.58
CA PHE A 41 -11.38 -7.83 -7.54
C PHE A 41 -11.20 -8.29 -9.00
N LEU A 42 -9.99 -8.73 -9.36
CA LEU A 42 -9.64 -9.04 -10.75
C LEU A 42 -10.08 -10.44 -11.20
N ARG A 43 -10.33 -11.37 -10.27
CA ARG A 43 -10.65 -12.76 -10.64
C ARG A 43 -12.11 -13.01 -10.98
N SER A 44 -13.04 -12.20 -10.49
CA SER A 44 -14.48 -12.35 -10.77
C SER A 44 -15.26 -11.09 -10.44
N SER A 45 -16.51 -11.01 -10.90
CA SER A 45 -17.46 -9.94 -10.58
C SER A 45 -18.53 -10.34 -9.56
N THR A 46 -18.29 -11.41 -8.79
CA THR A 46 -19.29 -11.92 -7.83
C THR A 46 -19.36 -11.07 -6.56
N THR A 47 -20.53 -10.94 -5.96
CA THR A 47 -20.72 -10.17 -4.72
C THR A 47 -19.78 -10.58 -3.58
N PRO A 48 -19.53 -11.88 -3.29
CA PRO A 48 -18.55 -12.26 -2.27
C PRO A 48 -17.15 -11.72 -2.57
N ASP A 49 -16.74 -11.75 -3.83
CA ASP A 49 -15.42 -11.24 -4.22
C ASP A 49 -15.34 -9.73 -4.11
N MET A 50 -16.39 -9.00 -4.50
CA MET A 50 -16.44 -7.55 -4.32
C MET A 50 -16.37 -7.16 -2.84
N LYS A 51 -17.05 -7.90 -1.96
CA LYS A 51 -16.95 -7.70 -0.51
C LYS A 51 -15.50 -7.83 -0.03
N PHE A 52 -14.84 -8.94 -0.36
CA PHE A 52 -13.49 -9.19 0.11
C PHE A 52 -12.46 -8.24 -0.52
N ALA A 53 -12.66 -7.82 -1.77
CA ALA A 53 -11.85 -6.78 -2.39
C ALA A 53 -11.89 -5.48 -1.57
N LEU A 54 -13.10 -4.95 -1.30
CA LEU A 54 -13.26 -3.71 -0.54
C LEU A 54 -12.74 -3.82 0.89
N LEU A 55 -13.02 -4.95 1.57
CA LEU A 55 -12.51 -5.19 2.93
C LEU A 55 -10.98 -5.18 3.00
N HIS A 56 -10.31 -5.85 2.06
CA HIS A 56 -8.86 -5.96 2.05
C HIS A 56 -8.17 -4.67 1.61
N VAL A 57 -8.70 -3.97 0.60
CA VAL A 57 -8.13 -2.70 0.13
C VAL A 57 -8.28 -1.61 1.19
N ASP A 58 -9.42 -1.54 1.87
CA ASP A 58 -9.62 -0.63 3.01
C ASP A 58 -8.63 -0.91 4.15
N GLN A 59 -8.42 -2.19 4.47
CA GLN A 59 -7.42 -2.61 5.44
C GLN A 59 -6.00 -2.23 5.00
N ALA A 60 -5.67 -2.36 3.71
CA ALA A 60 -4.37 -1.95 3.18
C ALA A 60 -4.14 -0.45 3.41
N ILE A 61 -5.14 0.39 3.11
CA ILE A 61 -5.09 1.84 3.34
C ILE A 61 -4.82 2.15 4.81
N GLU A 62 -5.53 1.50 5.74
CA GLU A 62 -5.30 1.68 7.18
C GLU A 62 -3.84 1.38 7.57
N LEU A 63 -3.28 0.28 7.06
CA LEU A 63 -1.91 -0.11 7.34
C LEU A 63 -0.87 0.85 6.73
N LEU A 64 -1.12 1.37 5.53
CA LEU A 64 -0.27 2.38 4.87
C LEU A 64 -0.26 3.70 5.64
N LEU A 65 -1.43 4.18 6.06
CA LEU A 65 -1.54 5.40 6.87
C LEU A 65 -0.83 5.23 8.22
N LYS A 66 -0.99 4.07 8.87
CA LYS A 66 -0.26 3.73 10.10
C LYS A 66 1.25 3.66 9.88
N GLU A 67 1.69 3.13 8.75
CA GLU A 67 3.11 3.09 8.41
C GLU A 67 3.68 4.51 8.27
N LYS A 68 2.95 5.46 7.66
CA LYS A 68 3.37 6.86 7.59
C LYS A 68 3.53 7.49 8.98
N VAL A 69 2.59 7.23 9.88
CA VAL A 69 2.69 7.69 11.28
C VAL A 69 3.89 7.06 11.99
N ARG A 70 4.08 5.75 11.82
CA ARG A 70 5.17 5.00 12.45
C ARG A 70 6.54 5.45 11.93
N SER A 71 6.67 5.66 10.62
CA SER A 71 7.92 6.06 9.98
C SER A 71 8.32 7.50 10.34
N SER A 72 7.37 8.34 10.73
CA SER A 72 7.64 9.68 11.27
C SER A 72 8.10 9.69 12.73
N GLY A 73 8.36 8.53 13.34
CA GLY A 73 8.79 8.40 14.73
C GLY A 73 7.68 8.51 15.78
N LYS A 74 6.40 8.49 15.37
CA LYS A 74 5.25 8.49 16.29
C LYS A 74 4.76 7.07 16.55
N SER A 75 4.24 6.83 17.76
CA SER A 75 3.64 5.54 18.10
C SER A 75 2.27 5.39 17.44
N ILE A 76 2.00 4.22 16.87
CA ILE A 76 0.65 3.82 16.44
C ILE A 76 -0.12 3.09 17.54
N TYR A 77 0.50 2.80 18.69
CA TYR A 77 -0.14 2.14 19.82
C TYR A 77 -0.74 3.17 20.78
N LYS A 78 -2.03 3.02 21.08
CA LYS A 78 -2.67 3.74 22.20
C LYS A 78 -2.33 3.07 23.53
N ASN A 79 -2.26 1.74 23.50
CA ASN A 79 -1.85 0.87 24.59
C ASN A 79 -1.30 -0.45 23.99
N PRO A 80 -0.74 -1.38 24.78
CA PRO A 80 -0.15 -2.61 24.24
C PRO A 80 -1.09 -3.53 23.45
N LYS A 81 -2.41 -3.37 23.56
CA LYS A 81 -3.42 -4.21 22.91
C LYS A 81 -4.18 -3.51 21.78
N GLU A 82 -3.99 -2.20 21.62
CA GLU A 82 -4.80 -1.39 20.73
C GLU A 82 -3.93 -0.37 19.98
N THR A 83 -4.08 -0.34 18.67
CA THR A 83 -3.50 0.69 17.82
C THR A 83 -4.50 1.81 17.54
N ILE A 84 -4.03 2.94 17.03
CA ILE A 84 -4.88 3.97 16.44
C ILE A 84 -5.80 3.37 15.37
N THR A 85 -6.95 3.98 15.17
CA THR A 85 -7.85 3.64 14.06
C THR A 85 -7.38 4.35 12.79
N ILE A 86 -8.01 4.05 11.65
CA ILE A 86 -7.78 4.80 10.40
C ILE A 86 -8.02 6.31 10.57
N TRP A 87 -9.09 6.70 11.27
CA TRP A 87 -9.40 8.10 11.60
C TRP A 87 -8.33 8.74 12.49
N GLY A 88 -7.80 7.98 13.45
CA GLY A 88 -6.67 8.42 14.26
C GLY A 88 -5.41 8.65 13.41
N ALA A 89 -5.16 7.79 12.42
CA ALA A 89 -4.04 7.97 11.50
C ALA A 89 -4.20 9.24 10.63
N TYR A 90 -5.39 9.47 10.04
CA TYR A 90 -5.68 10.72 9.31
C TYR A 90 -5.42 11.95 10.18
N SER A 91 -5.96 11.97 11.39
CA SER A 91 -5.80 13.11 12.30
C SER A 91 -4.33 13.42 12.58
N ILE A 92 -3.50 12.42 12.87
CA ILE A 92 -2.06 12.62 13.11
C ILE A 92 -1.35 13.12 11.85
N ILE A 93 -1.63 12.50 10.70
CA ILE A 93 -1.00 12.86 9.41
C ILE A 93 -1.29 14.32 9.04
N GLU A 94 -2.54 14.74 9.15
CA GLU A 94 -2.96 16.10 8.78
C GLU A 94 -2.52 17.15 9.80
N THR A 95 -2.73 16.88 11.09
CA THR A 95 -2.55 17.90 12.13
C THR A 95 -1.11 17.99 12.63
N GLU A 96 -0.40 16.86 12.73
CA GLU A 96 0.95 16.80 13.30
C GLU A 96 2.02 16.68 12.22
N LEU A 97 1.78 15.90 11.16
CA LEU A 97 2.74 15.74 10.06
C LEU A 97 2.55 16.77 8.94
N LYS A 98 1.44 17.50 8.94
CA LYS A 98 1.08 18.52 7.92
C LYS A 98 1.10 17.96 6.49
N CYS A 99 0.81 16.67 6.34
CA CYS A 99 0.66 16.01 5.05
C CYS A 99 -0.81 16.05 4.63
N ILE A 100 -1.05 16.49 3.40
CA ILE A 100 -2.40 16.60 2.83
C ILE A 100 -2.71 15.30 2.09
N ILE A 101 -3.92 14.77 2.28
CA ILE A 101 -4.42 13.62 1.53
C ILE A 101 -5.59 14.11 0.67
N PRO A 102 -5.35 14.50 -0.60
CA PRO A 102 -6.39 15.02 -1.49
C PRO A 102 -7.53 14.03 -1.71
N GLU A 103 -7.23 12.73 -1.72
CA GLU A 103 -8.20 11.65 -2.00
C GLU A 103 -9.09 11.32 -0.81
N LYS A 104 -8.91 11.97 0.35
CA LYS A 104 -9.58 11.59 1.60
C LYS A 104 -11.09 11.47 1.46
N ALA A 105 -11.75 12.41 0.79
CA ALA A 105 -13.20 12.36 0.60
C ALA A 105 -13.68 11.09 -0.11
N ASP A 106 -12.94 10.63 -1.12
CA ASP A 106 -13.25 9.37 -1.83
C ASP A 106 -12.95 8.15 -0.95
N LEU A 107 -11.89 8.20 -0.14
CA LEU A 107 -11.56 7.14 0.81
C LEU A 107 -12.59 7.02 1.94
N GLU A 108 -13.16 8.14 2.41
CA GLU A 108 -14.24 8.15 3.39
C GLU A 108 -15.47 7.36 2.92
N MET A 109 -15.79 7.44 1.63
CA MET A 109 -16.86 6.63 1.03
C MET A 109 -16.52 5.13 1.05
N LEU A 110 -15.27 4.75 0.74
CA LEU A 110 -14.82 3.35 0.86
C LEU A 110 -14.89 2.86 2.31
N HIS A 111 -14.45 3.68 3.28
CA HIS A 111 -14.51 3.33 4.70
C HIS A 111 -15.96 3.09 5.16
N GLU A 112 -16.90 3.91 4.68
CA GLU A 112 -18.33 3.72 4.94
C GLU A 112 -18.87 2.44 4.31
N GLU A 113 -18.53 2.15 3.05
CA GLU A 113 -18.99 0.94 2.37
C GLU A 113 -18.43 -0.32 3.03
N ARG A 114 -17.15 -0.30 3.41
CA ARG A 114 -16.53 -1.36 4.22
C ARG A 114 -17.29 -1.58 5.53
N ASN A 115 -17.63 -0.50 6.22
CA ASN A 115 -18.41 -0.56 7.47
C ASN A 115 -19.82 -1.14 7.24
N ASN A 116 -20.48 -0.79 6.13
CA ASN A 116 -21.78 -1.35 5.74
C ASN A 116 -21.69 -2.85 5.44
N ILE A 117 -20.62 -3.32 4.78
CA ILE A 117 -20.38 -4.75 4.53
C ILE A 117 -20.27 -5.51 5.85
N GLN A 118 -19.46 -5.01 6.81
CA GLN A 118 -19.20 -5.69 8.08
C GLN A 118 -20.39 -5.67 9.04
N HIS A 119 -21.11 -4.54 9.12
CA HIS A 119 -22.11 -4.32 10.17
C HIS A 119 -23.56 -4.40 9.70
N LYS A 120 -23.81 -4.26 8.40
CA LYS A 120 -25.17 -4.23 7.82
C LYS A 120 -25.37 -5.28 6.71
N TYR A 121 -24.38 -6.14 6.48
CA TYR A 121 -24.42 -7.19 5.45
C TYR A 121 -24.68 -6.64 4.04
N ALA A 122 -24.19 -5.43 3.75
CA ALA A 122 -24.30 -4.83 2.42
C ALA A 122 -23.63 -5.72 1.35
N ASN A 123 -24.17 -5.70 0.13
CA ASN A 123 -23.77 -6.56 -0.99
C ASN A 123 -23.41 -5.67 -2.19
N PRO A 124 -22.19 -5.11 -2.24
CA PRO A 124 -21.78 -4.21 -3.31
C PRO A 124 -21.85 -4.92 -4.67
N SER A 125 -22.26 -4.18 -5.70
CA SER A 125 -22.14 -4.63 -7.08
C SER A 125 -20.70 -4.54 -7.57
N SER A 126 -20.43 -5.10 -8.75
CA SER A 126 -19.12 -4.93 -9.39
C SER A 126 -18.84 -3.47 -9.74
N GLU A 127 -19.87 -2.69 -10.10
CA GLU A 127 -19.72 -1.28 -10.45
C GLU A 127 -19.38 -0.43 -9.22
N ASP A 128 -20.07 -0.68 -8.09
CA ASP A 128 -19.75 -0.03 -6.81
C ASP A 128 -18.30 -0.32 -6.40
N ALA A 129 -17.89 -1.59 -6.52
CA ALA A 129 -16.54 -2.00 -6.18
C ALA A 129 -15.50 -1.35 -7.08
N THR A 130 -15.73 -1.30 -8.41
CA THR A 130 -14.82 -0.63 -9.34
C THR A 130 -14.59 0.82 -8.96
N PHE A 131 -15.67 1.57 -8.68
CA PHE A 131 -15.55 2.97 -8.25
C PHE A 131 -14.60 3.11 -7.05
N HIS A 132 -14.79 2.31 -6.00
CA HIS A 132 -13.96 2.40 -4.81
C HIS A 132 -12.52 1.93 -5.04
N ILE A 133 -12.32 0.85 -5.79
CA ILE A 133 -10.99 0.30 -6.09
C ILE A 133 -10.17 1.30 -6.91
N ASP A 134 -10.77 1.93 -7.92
CA ASP A 134 -10.08 2.92 -8.75
C ASP A 134 -9.55 4.09 -7.91
N ARG A 135 -10.41 4.64 -7.03
CA ARG A 135 -10.04 5.76 -6.15
C ARG A 135 -8.99 5.36 -5.11
N ALA A 136 -9.16 4.18 -4.51
CA ALA A 136 -8.20 3.63 -3.57
C ALA A 136 -6.83 3.43 -4.22
N MET A 137 -6.79 2.89 -5.44
CA MET A 137 -5.52 2.62 -6.13
C MET A 137 -4.82 3.90 -6.56
N GLN A 138 -5.55 4.94 -6.98
CA GLN A 138 -4.97 6.26 -7.23
C GLN A 138 -4.28 6.82 -5.97
N PHE A 139 -4.99 6.79 -4.83
CA PHE A 139 -4.41 7.17 -3.54
C PHE A 139 -3.19 6.33 -3.19
N ILE A 140 -3.29 4.99 -3.22
CA ILE A 140 -2.22 4.08 -2.81
C ILE A 140 -0.97 4.32 -3.66
N ASN A 141 -1.12 4.41 -4.98
CA ASN A 141 0.00 4.63 -5.88
C ASN A 141 0.72 5.95 -5.58
N ARG A 142 -0.06 7.04 -5.43
CA ARG A 142 0.51 8.35 -5.06
C ARG A 142 1.15 8.31 -3.68
N PHE A 143 0.45 7.80 -2.67
CA PHE A 143 0.87 7.83 -1.27
C PHE A 143 2.13 6.98 -1.03
N VAL A 144 2.19 5.78 -1.60
CA VAL A 144 3.38 4.92 -1.51
C VAL A 144 4.60 5.61 -2.14
N LYS A 145 4.41 6.29 -3.26
CA LYS A 145 5.47 7.01 -3.96
C LYS A 145 5.92 8.27 -3.24
N GLU A 146 4.99 9.19 -3.01
CA GLU A 146 5.28 10.53 -2.52
C GLU A 146 5.53 10.54 -1.01
N GLU A 147 4.79 9.74 -0.25
CA GLU A 147 4.79 9.82 1.21
C GLU A 147 5.62 8.73 1.89
N LEU A 148 5.84 7.59 1.22
CA LEU A 148 6.69 6.50 1.72
C LEU A 148 7.99 6.33 0.92
N GLY A 149 8.15 6.99 -0.23
CA GLY A 149 9.36 6.94 -1.03
C GLY A 149 9.62 5.57 -1.67
N LEU A 150 8.56 4.85 -2.02
CA LEU A 150 8.62 3.49 -2.59
C LEU A 150 7.90 3.44 -3.94
N GLU A 151 8.24 2.48 -4.77
CA GLU A 151 7.50 2.23 -6.01
C GLU A 151 6.56 1.04 -5.80
N LEU A 152 5.27 1.23 -6.08
CA LEU A 152 4.25 0.19 -5.86
C LEU A 152 4.55 -1.09 -6.67
N SER A 153 5.12 -0.94 -7.87
CA SER A 153 5.53 -2.03 -8.75
C SER A 153 6.63 -2.94 -8.19
N ASP A 154 7.37 -2.49 -7.17
CA ASP A 154 8.38 -3.32 -6.51
C ASP A 154 7.74 -4.31 -5.52
N HIS A 155 6.43 -4.17 -5.26
CA HIS A 155 5.73 -4.87 -4.17
C HIS A 155 4.43 -5.54 -4.61
N ILE A 156 3.76 -5.02 -5.64
CA ILE A 156 2.52 -5.57 -6.19
C ILE A 156 2.76 -6.00 -7.64
N PRO A 157 2.22 -7.16 -8.09
CA PRO A 157 2.35 -7.61 -9.48
C PRO A 157 1.95 -6.52 -10.48
N SER A 158 2.82 -6.26 -11.46
CA SER A 158 2.60 -5.22 -12.48
C SER A 158 1.33 -5.44 -13.30
N GLU A 159 0.93 -6.69 -13.49
CA GLU A 159 -0.32 -7.07 -14.17
C GLU A 159 -1.56 -6.55 -13.44
N TYR A 160 -1.54 -6.55 -12.10
CA TYR A 160 -2.66 -6.01 -11.31
C TYR A 160 -2.68 -4.50 -11.40
N ILE A 161 -1.52 -3.86 -11.22
CA ILE A 161 -1.37 -2.40 -11.32
C ILE A 161 -1.85 -1.89 -12.69
N GLY A 162 -1.45 -2.57 -13.78
CA GLY A 162 -1.84 -2.21 -15.13
C GLY A 162 -3.35 -2.17 -15.34
N GLN A 163 -4.07 -3.15 -14.79
CA GLN A 163 -5.52 -3.28 -14.95
C GLN A 163 -6.34 -2.26 -14.15
N VAL A 164 -5.79 -1.73 -13.03
CA VAL A 164 -6.55 -0.82 -12.13
C VAL A 164 -6.11 0.64 -12.20
N LEU A 165 -4.88 0.93 -12.66
CA LEU A 165 -4.40 2.31 -12.81
C LEU A 165 -4.37 2.79 -14.26
N ASN A 166 -4.37 1.87 -15.22
CA ASN A 166 -4.46 2.17 -16.66
C ASN A 166 -5.53 1.27 -17.32
N PRO A 167 -6.78 1.28 -16.83
CA PRO A 167 -7.85 0.42 -17.33
C PRO A 167 -8.22 0.70 -18.80
#